data_AF-A0A2E1P0Z3-F1
#
_entry.id   AF-A0A2E1P0Z3-F1
#
_cell.length_a   1.000
_cell.length_b   1.000
_cell.length_c   1.000
_cell.angle_alpha   90.00
_cell.angle_beta   90.00
_cell.angle_gamma   90.00
#
_symmetry.space_group_name_H-M   'P 1'
#
loop_
_entity.id
_entity.type
_entity.pdbx_description
1 polymer ?
#
loop_
_entity_poly.entity_id
_entity_poly.type
_entity_poly.pdbx_seq_one_letter_code
_entity_poly.pdbx_strand_id
1 'polypeptide(L)'
;MQKGDVVAPEVAPAPVPVDAPRKKQDDEPAILSHEDRIAELRRKSEATKKNASRIESAPETVLSKPSTVEAEQGSTELAAAPLEATVDGVVNATTKSAKNVFATIETNIAPKKDRRRRRRFDKKGGGRQKPEKKLNRQKYLEYKYAAKDILDNPNVPEEHRSNVLGQVWAKGERQGIDECLAYIESKEEELILPEDVGNKLRDLIKRMTTKR
;
A
#
# COMPACT_ATOMS: atom_id res chain seq x y z
N MET A 1 31.23 67.35 -21.69
CA MET A 1 30.11 66.73 -20.93
C MET A 1 28.92 66.63 -21.86
N GLN A 2 28.70 65.45 -22.46
CA GLN A 2 27.53 65.19 -23.32
C GLN A 2 26.41 64.66 -22.44
N LYS A 3 25.27 65.37 -22.40
CA LYS A 3 24.03 64.89 -21.78
C LYS A 3 23.37 63.94 -22.79
N GLY A 4 23.31 62.66 -22.44
CA GLY A 4 22.51 61.68 -23.19
C GLY A 4 21.10 61.66 -22.63
N ASP A 5 20.14 62.17 -23.39
CA ASP A 5 18.72 61.92 -23.16
C ASP A 5 18.42 60.46 -23.54
N VAL A 6 18.19 59.63 -22.52
CA VAL A 6 17.70 58.26 -22.69
C VAL A 6 16.18 58.31 -22.62
N VAL A 7 15.54 58.36 -23.80
CA VAL A 7 14.08 58.23 -23.94
C VAL A 7 13.73 56.75 -23.72
N ALA A 8 13.06 56.46 -22.61
CA ALA A 8 12.48 55.13 -22.36
C ALA A 8 11.25 54.93 -23.25
N PRO A 9 11.08 53.77 -23.91
CA PRO A 9 9.84 53.47 -24.63
C PRO A 9 8.71 53.19 -23.63
N GLU A 10 7.60 53.89 -23.82
CA GLU A 10 6.36 53.73 -23.05
C GLU A 10 5.74 52.36 -23.35
N VAL A 11 5.80 51.45 -22.37
CA VAL A 11 5.20 50.11 -22.48
C VAL A 11 3.72 50.22 -22.14
N ALA A 12 2.86 50.05 -23.15
CA ALA A 12 1.42 49.98 -22.95
C ALA A 12 1.05 48.80 -22.03
N PRO A 13 0.16 48.99 -21.04
CA PRO A 13 -0.28 47.89 -20.17
C PRO A 13 -1.13 46.89 -20.95
N ALA A 14 -0.86 45.60 -20.77
CA ALA A 14 -1.60 44.51 -21.38
C ALA A 14 -3.10 44.54 -20.99
N PRO A 15 -4.02 44.20 -21.91
CA PRO A 15 -5.45 44.22 -21.62
C PRO A 15 -5.81 43.15 -20.59
N VAL A 16 -6.42 43.58 -19.49
CA VAL A 16 -6.95 42.71 -18.44
C VAL A 16 -8.15 41.93 -19.01
N PRO A 17 -8.23 40.60 -18.84
CA PRO A 17 -9.39 39.83 -19.26
C PRO A 17 -10.63 40.29 -18.49
N VAL A 18 -11.64 40.78 -19.22
CA VAL A 18 -12.94 41.14 -18.68
C VAL A 18 -13.66 39.86 -18.25
N ASP A 19 -13.97 39.75 -16.96
CA ASP A 19 -14.76 38.65 -16.40
C ASP A 19 -16.16 38.62 -17.03
N ALA A 20 -16.46 37.54 -17.75
CA ALA A 20 -17.81 37.27 -18.24
C ALA A 20 -18.74 36.92 -17.05
N PRO A 21 -19.99 37.42 -17.04
CA PRO A 21 -20.93 37.11 -15.97
C PRO A 21 -21.29 35.62 -16.02
N ARG A 22 -21.01 34.91 -14.92
CA ARG A 22 -21.40 33.52 -14.72
C ARG A 22 -22.93 33.42 -14.81
N LYS A 23 -23.43 32.62 -15.77
CA LYS A 23 -24.84 32.22 -15.82
C LYS A 23 -25.20 31.56 -14.48
N LYS A 24 -26.19 32.11 -13.80
CA LYS A 24 -26.86 31.43 -12.67
C LYS A 24 -27.57 30.21 -13.25
N GLN A 25 -27.14 29.03 -12.82
CA GLN A 25 -27.90 27.79 -12.99
C GLN A 25 -28.90 27.75 -11.84
N ASP A 26 -30.07 28.33 -12.07
CA ASP A 26 -31.24 28.10 -11.22
C ASP A 26 -31.83 26.75 -11.64
N ASP A 27 -31.26 25.67 -11.12
CA ASP A 27 -31.87 24.34 -11.07
C ASP A 27 -31.49 23.72 -9.72
N GLU A 28 -31.98 24.32 -8.64
CA GLU A 28 -32.00 23.67 -7.33
C GLU A 28 -32.95 22.46 -7.43
N PRO A 29 -32.49 21.20 -7.29
CA PRO A 29 -33.44 20.11 -7.13
C PRO A 29 -34.13 20.31 -5.80
N ALA A 30 -35.45 20.55 -5.85
CA ALA A 30 -36.34 20.54 -4.70
C ALA A 30 -35.88 19.45 -3.73
N ILE A 31 -35.61 19.85 -2.48
CA ILE A 31 -35.12 18.98 -1.41
C ILE A 31 -36.14 17.86 -1.22
N LEU A 32 -35.91 16.72 -1.88
CA LEU A 32 -36.70 15.50 -1.70
C LEU A 32 -36.55 15.09 -0.24
N SER A 33 -37.67 15.06 0.48
CA SER A 33 -37.72 14.65 1.89
C SER A 33 -37.06 13.26 2.05
N HIS A 34 -36.55 12.94 3.24
CA HIS A 34 -35.99 11.61 3.52
C HIS A 34 -36.98 10.50 3.13
N GLU A 35 -38.28 10.76 3.29
CA GLU A 35 -39.37 9.89 2.88
C GLU A 35 -39.44 9.71 1.36
N ASP A 36 -39.28 10.78 0.58
CA ASP A 36 -39.28 10.73 -0.89
C ASP A 36 -38.10 9.93 -1.42
N ARG A 37 -36.92 10.09 -0.80
CA ARG A 37 -35.72 9.30 -1.16
C ARG A 37 -35.93 7.81 -0.90
N ILE A 38 -36.61 7.44 0.20
CA ILE A 38 -36.94 6.05 0.50
C ILE A 38 -38.00 5.51 -0.48
N ALA A 39 -39.01 6.31 -0.82
CA ALA A 39 -40.04 5.92 -1.80
C ALA A 39 -39.43 5.70 -3.19
N GLU A 40 -38.49 6.56 -3.60
CA GLU A 40 -37.78 6.41 -4.88
C GLU A 40 -36.89 5.16 -4.90
N LEU A 41 -36.19 4.85 -3.79
CA LEU A 41 -35.41 3.61 -3.64
C LEU A 41 -36.28 2.36 -3.73
N ARG A 42 -37.46 2.37 -3.10
CA ARG A 42 -38.42 1.26 -3.20
C ARG A 42 -38.93 1.09 -4.62
N ARG A 43 -39.30 2.17 -5.31
CA ARG A 43 -39.75 2.15 -6.72
C ARG A 43 -38.67 1.60 -7.66
N LYS A 44 -37.40 2.01 -7.47
CA LYS A 44 -36.27 1.47 -8.24
C LYS A 44 -36.06 -0.03 -8.00
N SER A 45 -36.17 -0.49 -6.74
CA SER A 45 -36.02 -1.91 -6.40
C SER A 45 -37.15 -2.80 -6.95
N GLU A 46 -38.37 -2.30 -7.03
CA GLU A 46 -39.49 -3.04 -7.62
C GLU A 46 -39.35 -3.17 -9.14
N ALA A 47 -38.83 -2.14 -9.81
CA ALA A 47 -38.58 -2.18 -11.24
C ALA A 47 -37.52 -3.23 -11.61
N THR A 48 -36.43 -3.32 -10.85
CA THR A 48 -35.40 -4.34 -11.08
C THR A 48 -35.91 -5.74 -10.76
N LYS A 49 -36.72 -5.91 -9.71
CA LYS A 49 -37.33 -7.21 -9.38
C LYS A 49 -38.28 -7.71 -10.47
N LYS A 50 -39.09 -6.82 -11.06
CA LYS A 50 -39.98 -7.14 -12.20
C LYS A 50 -39.20 -7.50 -13.46
N ASN A 51 -38.05 -6.87 -13.69
CA ASN A 51 -37.17 -7.23 -14.81
C ASN A 51 -36.48 -8.58 -14.59
N ALA A 52 -36.03 -8.88 -13.36
CA ALA A 52 -35.43 -10.16 -13.02
C ALA A 52 -36.44 -11.31 -13.12
N SER A 53 -37.66 -11.15 -12.61
CA SER A 53 -38.72 -12.17 -12.73
C SER A 53 -39.15 -12.42 -14.19
N ARG A 54 -38.96 -11.43 -15.07
CA ARG A 54 -39.22 -11.60 -16.52
C ARG A 54 -38.12 -12.38 -17.23
N ILE A 55 -36.89 -12.35 -16.73
CA ILE A 55 -35.77 -13.13 -17.26
C ILE A 55 -35.85 -14.60 -16.77
N GLU A 56 -36.31 -14.84 -15.55
CA GLU A 56 -36.46 -16.20 -14.99
C GLU A 56 -37.63 -17.00 -15.61
N SER A 57 -38.55 -16.35 -16.32
CA SER A 57 -39.68 -17.01 -17.01
C SER A 57 -39.40 -17.48 -18.44
N ALA A 58 -38.14 -17.41 -18.92
CA ALA A 58 -37.76 -17.91 -20.25
C ALA A 58 -36.86 -19.16 -20.11
N PRO A 59 -37.27 -20.33 -20.63
CA PRO A 59 -36.50 -21.57 -20.51
C PRO A 59 -35.24 -21.59 -21.38
N GLU A 60 -34.24 -22.34 -20.90
CA GLU A 60 -32.89 -22.57 -21.40
C GLU A 60 -32.74 -22.77 -22.91
N THR A 61 -31.71 -22.15 -23.50
CA THR A 61 -31.02 -22.67 -24.70
C THR A 61 -29.54 -22.24 -24.75
N VAL A 62 -28.67 -23.22 -24.46
CA VAL A 62 -27.38 -23.60 -25.08
C VAL A 62 -26.20 -22.62 -25.32
N LEU A 63 -25.05 -23.07 -24.79
CA LEU A 63 -23.66 -23.00 -25.27
C LEU A 63 -23.28 -22.08 -26.46
N SER A 64 -22.16 -21.34 -26.29
CA SER A 64 -20.94 -21.51 -27.14
C SER A 64 -19.79 -20.56 -26.73
N LYS A 65 -18.58 -21.14 -26.55
CA LYS A 65 -17.27 -20.45 -26.72
C LYS A 65 -16.86 -20.60 -28.20
N PRO A 66 -15.95 -19.77 -28.77
CA PRO A 66 -14.55 -20.25 -28.91
C PRO A 66 -13.41 -19.19 -29.01
N SER A 67 -12.18 -19.70 -28.80
CA SER A 67 -10.84 -19.36 -29.37
C SER A 67 -10.22 -17.96 -29.21
N THR A 68 -8.91 -17.70 -29.30
CA THR A 68 -7.57 -18.38 -29.16
C THR A 68 -6.61 -17.38 -29.81
N VAL A 69 -5.48 -17.02 -29.17
CA VAL A 69 -4.30 -16.51 -29.90
C VAL A 69 -3.02 -16.89 -29.14
N GLU A 70 -2.10 -17.52 -29.89
CA GLU A 70 -0.76 -17.95 -29.50
C GLU A 70 0.25 -16.78 -29.45
N ALA A 71 1.33 -16.96 -28.68
CA ALA A 71 2.62 -16.29 -28.91
C ALA A 71 3.78 -17.13 -28.32
N GLU A 72 4.35 -17.94 -29.21
CA GLU A 72 5.77 -18.24 -29.52
C GLU A 72 6.89 -18.30 -28.46
N GLN A 73 7.80 -19.24 -28.76
CA GLN A 73 8.91 -19.80 -28.01
C GLN A 73 10.20 -18.95 -28.14
N GLY A 74 11.11 -19.11 -27.16
CA GLY A 74 12.49 -18.65 -27.27
C GLY A 74 13.42 -19.44 -26.35
N SER A 75 14.06 -20.48 -26.90
CA SER A 75 15.19 -21.21 -26.31
C SER A 75 16.50 -20.68 -26.88
N THR A 76 17.49 -20.42 -26.03
CA THR A 76 18.92 -20.47 -26.41
C THR A 76 19.76 -21.04 -25.27
N GLU A 77 20.44 -22.14 -25.57
CA GLU A 77 21.42 -22.85 -24.78
C GLU A 77 22.81 -22.52 -25.34
N LEU A 78 23.79 -22.19 -24.50
CA LEU A 78 25.20 -22.22 -24.88
C LEU A 78 26.05 -22.78 -23.73
N ALA A 79 26.78 -23.84 -24.06
CA ALA A 79 27.72 -24.58 -23.25
C ALA A 79 29.14 -23.97 -23.31
N ALA A 80 29.97 -24.21 -22.28
CA ALA A 80 31.39 -24.62 -22.39
C ALA A 80 32.11 -24.63 -21.01
N ALA A 81 32.38 -25.85 -20.52
CA ALA A 81 33.69 -26.46 -20.18
C ALA A 81 34.71 -25.81 -19.18
N PRO A 82 35.61 -26.62 -18.58
CA PRO A 82 36.07 -26.52 -17.17
C PRO A 82 37.55 -26.14 -16.98
N LEU A 83 37.97 -25.87 -15.73
CA LEU A 83 39.38 -25.78 -15.33
C LEU A 83 39.64 -26.51 -14.00
N GLU A 84 40.54 -27.49 -14.05
CA GLU A 84 41.22 -28.12 -12.92
C GLU A 84 42.58 -27.46 -12.65
N ALA A 85 43.01 -27.40 -11.39
CA ALA A 85 44.40 -27.31 -10.91
C ALA A 85 44.38 -27.47 -9.37
N THR A 86 44.70 -28.64 -8.78
CA THR A 86 46.03 -29.22 -8.44
C THR A 86 46.69 -28.66 -7.16
N VAL A 87 46.98 -29.62 -6.24
CA VAL A 87 48.20 -29.83 -5.40
C VAL A 87 48.59 -28.75 -4.35
N ASP A 88 49.22 -29.00 -3.20
CA ASP A 88 49.65 -30.16 -2.40
C ASP A 88 50.19 -29.60 -1.06
N GLY A 89 50.33 -30.44 -0.04
CA GLY A 89 51.13 -30.16 1.17
C GLY A 89 50.51 -30.76 2.44
N VAL A 90 51.18 -31.54 3.29
CA VAL A 90 52.61 -31.71 3.57
C VAL A 90 52.84 -33.11 4.18
N VAL A 91 54.07 -33.55 4.00
CA VAL A 91 54.71 -34.85 4.24
C VAL A 91 55.04 -35.22 5.70
N ASN A 92 55.34 -36.52 5.88
CA ASN A 92 56.23 -37.18 6.87
C ASN A 92 55.66 -37.45 8.29
N ALA A 93 55.89 -38.60 8.96
CA ALA A 93 56.95 -39.59 8.86
C ALA A 93 56.55 -40.96 9.50
N THR A 94 57.28 -41.99 9.09
CA THR A 94 57.77 -43.15 9.90
C THR A 94 56.79 -44.06 10.65
N THR A 95 56.66 -45.31 10.19
CA THR A 95 57.32 -46.52 10.77
C THR A 95 56.72 -47.79 10.18
N LYS A 96 57.58 -48.71 9.74
CA LYS A 96 57.21 -50.06 9.32
C LYS A 96 56.93 -50.88 10.58
N SER A 97 55.67 -51.25 10.78
CA SER A 97 55.30 -52.42 11.56
C SER A 97 54.28 -53.18 10.72
N ALA A 98 54.53 -54.46 10.46
CA ALA A 98 53.68 -55.30 9.64
C ALA A 98 52.27 -55.33 10.25
N LYS A 99 51.32 -54.67 9.58
CA LYS A 99 49.92 -54.62 10.00
C LYS A 99 49.28 -55.95 9.61
N ASN A 100 48.94 -56.74 10.62
CA ASN A 100 48.20 -58.00 10.47
C ASN A 100 46.99 -57.79 9.54
N VAL A 101 47.02 -58.43 8.37
CA VAL A 101 46.04 -58.22 7.28
C VAL A 101 44.67 -58.87 7.59
N PHE A 102 44.58 -59.66 8.66
CA PHE A 102 43.38 -60.41 9.07
C PHE A 102 42.75 -59.93 10.37
N ALA A 103 43.22 -58.84 10.97
CA ALA A 103 42.54 -58.27 12.12
C ALA A 103 41.22 -57.62 11.66
N THR A 104 40.09 -58.13 12.14
CA THR A 104 38.77 -57.53 11.94
C THR A 104 38.74 -56.21 12.69
N ILE A 105 38.89 -55.10 11.97
CA ILE A 105 38.82 -53.77 12.58
C ILE A 105 37.34 -53.52 12.89
N GLU A 106 36.96 -53.62 14.16
CA GLU A 106 35.66 -53.17 14.67
C GLU A 106 35.61 -51.64 14.55
N THR A 107 35.27 -51.19 13.36
CA THR A 107 35.06 -49.77 13.09
C THR A 107 33.71 -49.39 13.72
N ASN A 108 33.75 -48.60 14.80
CA ASN A 108 32.59 -47.86 15.29
C ASN A 108 32.24 -46.75 14.29
N ILE A 109 31.74 -47.15 13.12
CA ILE A 109 31.20 -46.22 12.14
C ILE A 109 29.85 -45.79 12.68
N ALA A 110 29.81 -44.62 13.32
CA ALA A 110 28.55 -43.97 13.62
C ALA A 110 27.74 -43.88 12.31
N PRO A 111 26.46 -44.28 12.30
CA PRO A 111 25.69 -44.32 11.07
C PRO A 111 25.69 -42.92 10.46
N LYS A 112 26.22 -42.81 9.24
CA LYS A 112 26.33 -41.57 8.48
C LYS A 112 24.91 -41.01 8.33
N LYS A 113 24.54 -40.04 9.19
CA LYS A 113 23.25 -39.36 9.14
C LYS A 113 23.08 -38.86 7.72
N ASP A 114 22.14 -39.48 7.02
CA ASP A 114 21.74 -39.14 5.67
C ASP A 114 21.54 -37.62 5.58
N ARG A 115 22.48 -36.93 4.93
CA ARG A 115 22.50 -35.46 4.77
C ARG A 115 21.33 -34.96 3.92
N ARG A 116 20.43 -35.83 3.44
CA ARG A 116 19.32 -35.48 2.54
C ARG A 116 18.06 -34.94 3.21
N ARG A 117 18.01 -34.75 4.53
CA ARG A 117 16.80 -34.18 5.17
C ARG A 117 17.04 -33.00 6.11
N ARG A 118 17.99 -32.10 5.80
CA ARG A 118 17.81 -30.70 6.24
C ARG A 118 16.74 -30.06 5.36
N ARG A 119 15.49 -30.41 5.70
CA ARG A 119 14.27 -29.90 5.10
C ARG A 119 14.27 -28.39 5.22
N ARG A 120 13.97 -27.73 4.10
CA ARG A 120 13.52 -26.36 3.77
C ARG A 120 13.10 -25.34 4.87
N PHE A 121 13.14 -25.62 6.17
CA PHE A 121 12.79 -24.70 7.25
C PHE A 121 13.90 -23.69 7.60
N ASP A 122 15.15 -23.97 7.23
CA ASP A 122 16.27 -23.05 7.43
C ASP A 122 16.39 -21.98 6.33
N LYS A 123 15.48 -22.00 5.35
CA LYS A 123 15.25 -20.88 4.44
C LYS A 123 14.38 -19.85 5.15
N LYS A 124 14.91 -19.26 6.21
CA LYS A 124 14.34 -18.08 6.90
C LYS A 124 14.60 -16.82 6.06
N GLY A 125 14.32 -16.89 4.77
CA GLY A 125 14.52 -15.81 3.82
C GLY A 125 13.34 -15.78 2.87
N GLY A 126 12.56 -14.70 2.95
CA GLY A 126 11.34 -14.52 2.15
C GLY A 126 10.02 -14.82 2.89
N GLY A 127 10.04 -14.92 4.22
CA GLY A 127 8.80 -14.96 5.01
C GLY A 127 8.00 -13.67 4.82
N ARG A 128 6.66 -13.75 4.87
CA ARG A 128 5.81 -12.56 4.86
C ARG A 128 6.19 -11.65 6.03
N GLN A 129 6.31 -10.35 5.76
CA GLN A 129 6.45 -9.35 6.82
C GLN A 129 5.32 -9.53 7.84
N LYS A 130 5.62 -9.35 9.12
CA LYS A 130 4.60 -9.42 10.17
C LYS A 130 3.49 -8.42 9.81
N PRO A 131 2.22 -8.85 9.76
CA PRO A 131 1.13 -7.94 9.44
C PRO A 131 0.99 -6.91 10.55
N GLU A 132 1.19 -5.65 10.20
CA GLU A 132 1.14 -4.51 11.10
C GLU A 132 -0.25 -3.88 11.00
N LYS A 133 -0.67 -3.19 12.05
CA LYS A 133 -1.92 -2.44 11.99
C LYS A 133 -1.66 -1.10 11.29
N LYS A 134 -2.38 -0.83 10.20
CA LYS A 134 -2.25 0.39 9.40
C LYS A 134 -3.62 1.00 9.13
N LEU A 135 -3.63 2.27 8.77
CA LEU A 135 -4.86 2.95 8.40
C LEU A 135 -5.32 2.48 7.00
N ASN A 136 -6.62 2.24 6.84
CA ASN A 136 -7.14 1.75 5.56
C ASN A 136 -7.18 2.87 4.51
N ARG A 137 -6.31 2.77 3.50
CA ARG A 137 -6.18 3.70 2.37
C ARG A 137 -7.51 4.07 1.70
N GLN A 138 -8.41 3.10 1.57
CA GLN A 138 -9.71 3.30 0.92
C GLN A 138 -10.62 4.26 1.70
N LYS A 139 -10.41 4.37 3.01
CA LYS A 139 -11.19 5.23 3.91
C LYS A 139 -10.62 6.64 4.04
N TYR A 140 -9.73 7.07 3.14
CA TYR A 140 -9.13 8.40 3.20
C TYR A 140 -10.15 9.52 3.24
N LEU A 141 -11.21 9.44 2.42
CA LEU A 141 -12.25 10.47 2.39
C LEU A 141 -13.03 10.51 3.72
N GLU A 142 -13.42 9.35 4.25
CA GLU A 142 -14.09 9.26 5.56
C GLU A 142 -13.23 9.88 6.67
N TYR A 143 -11.95 9.53 6.70
CA TYR A 143 -10.99 10.10 7.63
C TYR A 143 -10.85 11.61 7.43
N LYS A 144 -10.69 12.09 6.19
CA LYS A 144 -10.49 13.51 5.88
C LYS A 144 -11.64 14.37 6.42
N TYR A 145 -12.88 13.95 6.21
CA TYR A 145 -14.03 14.72 6.69
C TYR A 145 -14.20 14.62 8.21
N ALA A 146 -14.08 13.42 8.78
CA ALA A 146 -14.22 13.23 10.24
C ALA A 146 -13.10 13.93 11.03
N ALA A 147 -11.86 13.83 10.57
CA ALA A 147 -10.73 14.51 11.21
C ALA A 147 -10.81 16.03 11.03
N LYS A 148 -11.30 16.52 9.88
CA LYS A 148 -11.52 17.97 9.69
C LYS A 148 -12.54 18.50 10.69
N ASP A 149 -13.66 17.80 10.90
CA ASP A 149 -14.69 18.16 11.88
C ASP A 149 -14.14 18.19 13.31
N ILE A 150 -13.32 17.19 13.68
CA ILE A 150 -12.65 17.15 14.99
C ILE A 150 -11.61 18.29 15.15
N LEU A 151 -10.96 18.72 14.07
CA LEU A 151 -9.95 19.78 14.10
C LEU A 151 -10.53 21.20 13.95
N ASP A 152 -11.82 21.33 13.61
CA ASP A 152 -12.50 22.61 13.49
C ASP A 152 -12.93 23.18 14.85
N ASN A 153 -12.00 23.17 15.80
CA ASN A 153 -12.17 23.72 17.13
C ASN A 153 -11.37 25.03 17.26
N PRO A 154 -11.91 26.06 17.95
CA PRO A 154 -11.22 27.34 18.14
C PRO A 154 -9.93 27.19 18.96
N ASN A 155 -9.81 26.13 19.75
CA ASN A 155 -8.62 25.82 20.55
C ASN A 155 -7.45 25.27 19.73
N VAL A 156 -7.66 24.91 18.45
CA VAL A 156 -6.59 24.45 17.56
C VAL A 156 -6.24 25.57 16.58
N PRO A 157 -4.99 26.06 16.57
CA PRO A 157 -4.53 27.08 15.63
C PRO A 157 -4.78 26.64 14.19
N GLU A 158 -5.42 27.50 13.39
CA GLU A 158 -5.82 27.18 12.00
C GLU A 158 -4.62 26.78 11.13
N GLU A 159 -3.46 27.39 11.39
CA GLU A 159 -2.17 27.10 10.74
C GLU A 159 -1.77 25.62 10.87
N HIS A 160 -2.10 24.98 11.99
CA HIS A 160 -1.70 23.61 12.28
C HIS A 160 -2.76 22.57 11.87
N ARG A 161 -4.02 22.96 11.64
CA ARG A 161 -5.11 22.02 11.31
C ARG A 161 -4.80 21.19 10.06
N SER A 162 -4.42 21.85 8.98
CA SER A 162 -4.08 21.20 7.71
C SER A 162 -2.85 20.30 7.84
N ASN A 163 -1.87 20.74 8.63
CA ASN A 163 -0.64 20.01 8.85
C ASN A 163 -0.88 18.72 9.64
N VAL A 164 -1.57 18.83 10.78
CA VAL A 164 -1.96 17.69 11.62
C VAL A 164 -2.81 16.71 10.81
N LEU A 165 -3.83 17.18 10.10
CA LEU A 165 -4.71 16.33 9.29
C LEU A 165 -3.92 15.49 8.28
N GLY A 166 -3.00 16.12 7.55
CA GLY A 166 -2.18 15.45 6.53
C GLY A 166 -1.12 14.52 7.11
N GLN A 167 -0.40 14.95 8.15
CA GLN A 167 0.66 14.17 8.77
C GLN A 167 0.13 12.95 9.51
N VAL A 168 -0.97 13.09 10.26
CA VAL A 168 -1.62 11.96 10.96
C VAL A 168 -1.98 10.87 9.94
N TRP A 169 -2.59 11.25 8.81
CA TRP A 169 -2.90 10.30 7.74
C TRP A 169 -1.65 9.64 7.14
N ALA A 170 -0.66 10.44 6.76
CA ALA A 170 0.56 9.94 6.13
C ALA A 170 1.33 8.97 7.04
N LYS A 171 1.44 9.27 8.33
CA LYS A 171 2.09 8.40 9.32
C LYS A 171 1.29 7.12 9.55
N GLY A 172 -0.04 7.23 9.73
CA GLY A 172 -0.93 6.08 9.95
C GLY A 172 -1.00 5.10 8.77
N GLU A 173 -0.89 5.61 7.55
CA GLU A 173 -1.00 4.83 6.32
C GLU A 173 0.34 4.22 5.86
N ARG A 174 1.44 4.96 6.01
CA ARG A 174 2.78 4.54 5.55
C ARG A 174 3.55 3.80 6.63
N GLN A 175 3.63 4.38 7.82
CA GLN A 175 4.48 3.89 8.90
C GLN A 175 3.71 2.87 9.74
N GLY A 176 2.56 3.26 10.29
CA GLY A 176 1.70 2.40 11.11
C GLY A 176 0.88 3.20 12.11
N ILE A 177 0.03 2.51 12.87
CA ILE A 177 -0.79 3.18 13.90
C ILE A 177 0.07 3.73 15.04
N ASP A 178 1.07 2.97 15.48
CA ASP A 178 1.84 3.35 16.68
C ASP A 178 2.57 4.69 16.46
N GLU A 179 3.16 4.87 15.27
CA GLU A 179 3.79 6.13 14.83
C GLU A 179 2.79 7.29 14.67
N CYS A 180 1.56 6.96 14.31
CA CYS A 180 0.47 7.92 14.19
C CYS A 180 0.01 8.41 15.57
N LEU A 181 -0.11 7.51 16.55
CA LEU A 181 -0.44 7.83 17.93
C LEU A 181 0.67 8.63 18.60
N ALA A 182 1.93 8.22 18.43
CA ALA A 182 3.09 8.95 18.95
C ALA A 182 3.18 10.37 18.38
N TYR A 183 2.77 10.57 17.12
CA TYR A 183 2.71 11.91 16.54
C TYR A 183 1.63 12.79 17.17
N ILE A 184 0.46 12.23 17.49
CA ILE A 184 -0.60 12.98 18.17
C ILE A 184 -0.14 13.37 19.58
N GLU A 185 0.49 12.45 20.31
CA GLU A 185 1.05 12.69 21.65
C GLU A 185 2.12 13.80 21.61
N SER A 186 3.06 13.73 20.66
CA SER A 186 4.05 14.80 20.44
C SER A 186 3.41 16.17 20.15
N LYS A 187 2.23 16.22 19.50
CA LYS A 187 1.52 17.48 19.23
C LYS A 187 0.68 17.99 20.41
N GLU A 188 0.29 17.11 21.32
CA GLU A 188 -0.28 17.50 22.61
C GLU A 188 0.79 18.06 23.54
N GLU A 189 1.98 17.45 23.57
CA GLU A 189 3.13 17.94 24.33
C GLU A 189 3.61 19.32 23.85
N GLU A 190 3.56 19.56 22.54
CA GLU A 190 3.85 20.88 21.94
C GLU A 190 2.75 21.92 22.19
N LEU A 191 1.65 21.57 22.89
CA LEU A 191 0.48 22.42 23.12
C LEU A 191 -0.22 22.92 21.84
N ILE A 192 -0.04 22.20 20.73
CA ILE A 192 -0.71 22.50 19.45
C ILE A 192 -2.13 21.92 19.45
N LEU A 193 -2.30 20.74 20.05
CA LEU A 193 -3.59 20.06 20.18
C LEU A 193 -4.03 20.01 21.64
N PRO A 194 -5.27 20.41 21.97
CA PRO A 194 -5.83 20.14 23.27
C PRO A 194 -6.09 18.63 23.42
N GLU A 195 -5.95 18.13 24.63
CA GLU A 195 -6.06 16.70 24.96
C GLU A 195 -7.40 16.09 24.50
N ASP A 196 -8.50 16.84 24.63
CA ASP A 196 -9.84 16.42 24.19
C ASP A 196 -9.90 16.11 22.69
N VAL A 197 -9.25 16.94 21.87
CA VAL A 197 -9.21 16.78 20.40
C VAL A 197 -8.29 15.63 20.03
N GLY A 198 -7.15 15.53 20.70
CA GLY A 198 -6.23 14.42 20.57
C GLY A 198 -6.87 13.06 20.84
N ASN A 199 -7.63 12.94 21.94
CA ASN A 199 -8.37 11.73 22.28
C ASN A 199 -9.40 11.34 21.22
N LYS A 200 -10.16 12.30 20.68
CA LYS A 200 -11.10 12.05 19.57
C LYS A 200 -10.39 11.56 18.31
N LEU A 201 -9.22 12.11 17.97
CA LEU A 201 -8.42 11.67 16.84
C LEU A 201 -7.91 10.23 17.03
N ARG A 202 -7.41 9.89 18.23
CA ARG A 202 -6.96 8.53 18.58
C ARG A 202 -8.09 7.51 18.37
N ASP A 203 -9.30 7.84 18.80
CA ASP A 203 -10.46 6.96 18.64
C ASP A 203 -10.91 6.82 17.19
N LEU A 204 -10.89 7.92 16.43
CA LEU A 204 -11.15 7.90 15.00
C LEU A 204 -10.18 6.96 14.26
N ILE A 205 -8.88 7.08 14.56
CA ILE A 205 -7.84 6.24 13.95
C ILE A 205 -8.09 4.78 14.29
N LYS A 206 -8.26 4.43 15.57
CA LYS A 206 -8.53 3.04 16.00
C LYS A 206 -9.70 2.43 15.23
N ARG A 207 -10.79 3.17 15.03
CA ARG A 207 -11.99 2.74 14.28
C ARG A 207 -11.72 2.50 12.78
N MET A 208 -10.79 3.23 12.19
CA MET A 208 -10.52 3.24 10.75
C MET A 208 -9.40 2.27 10.33
N THR A 209 -8.84 1.53 11.28
CA THR A 209 -7.64 0.71 11.05
C THR A 209 -7.93 -0.71 10.61
N THR A 210 -7.00 -1.26 9.84
CA THR A 210 -7.01 -2.65 9.39
C THR A 210 -5.64 -3.29 9.63
N LYS A 211 -5.64 -4.59 9.89
CA LYS A 211 -4.40 -5.36 10.03
C LYS A 211 -3.95 -5.79 8.64
N ARG A 212 -2.77 -5.36 8.18
CA ARG A 212 -2.27 -5.57 6.82
C ARG A 212 -0.85 -6.09 6.79
#